data_AF-A0A6J7P3I6-F1
#
_entry.id   AF-A0A6J7P3I6-F1
#
_cell.length_a   1.000
_cell.length_b   1.000
_cell.length_c   1.000
_cell.angle_alpha   90.00
_cell.angle_beta   90.00
_cell.angle_gamma   90.00
#
_symmetry.space_group_name_H-M   'P 1'
#
loop_
_entity.id
_entity.type
_entity.pdbx_description
1 polymer ?
#
loop_
_entity_poly.entity_id
_entity_poly.type
_entity_poly.pdbx_seq_one_letter_code
_entity_poly.pdbx_strand_id
1 'polypeptide(L)'
;MAAAFMQELSGGKVEVLSAGSAPKDSINPIAVLAMNEIGIDISRNTPKILTNEAVKDSDVVITMGCGDTCPFYPGKRYEDWVLDDPAGQDIAAVRVIRDEIKKRVEDLLKDLI
;
A
#
# COMPACT_ATOMS: atom_id res chain seq x y z
N MET A 1 -3.77 -0.96 2.98
CA MET A 1 -4.35 -2.08 2.22
C MET A 1 -3.28 -2.81 1.43
N ALA A 2 -2.61 -2.18 0.45
CA ALA A 2 -1.59 -2.82 -0.39
C ALA A 2 -0.49 -3.56 0.40
N ALA A 3 0.11 -2.89 1.40
CA ALA A 3 1.14 -3.50 2.23
C ALA A 3 0.66 -4.76 2.98
N ALA A 4 -0.57 -4.73 3.50
CA ALA A 4 -1.15 -5.89 4.19
C ALA A 4 -1.38 -7.05 3.22
N PHE A 5 -1.91 -6.78 2.01
CA PHE A 5 -2.03 -7.81 0.98
C PHE A 5 -0.69 -8.43 0.61
N MET A 6 0.35 -7.61 0.39
CA MET A 6 1.67 -8.14 0.00
C MET A 6 2.27 -9.00 1.12
N GLN A 7 2.10 -8.61 2.39
CA GLN A 7 2.56 -9.40 3.53
C GLN A 7 1.85 -10.76 3.62
N GLU A 8 0.52 -10.75 3.54
CA GLU A 8 -0.29 -11.98 3.61
C GLU A 8 -0.03 -12.91 2.43
N LEU A 9 0.04 -12.38 1.21
CA LEU A 9 0.13 -13.19 -0.02
C LEU A 9 1.56 -13.67 -0.32
N SER A 10 2.59 -12.93 0.06
CA SER A 10 3.98 -13.32 -0.21
C SER A 10 4.48 -14.48 0.65
N GLY A 11 3.79 -14.81 1.75
CA GLY A 11 4.22 -15.84 2.70
C GLY A 11 5.58 -15.53 3.33
N GLY A 12 5.90 -14.25 3.52
CA GLY A 12 7.17 -13.80 4.11
C GLY A 12 8.36 -13.77 3.15
N LYS A 13 8.15 -14.00 1.85
CA LYS A 13 9.21 -13.93 0.82
C LYS A 13 9.55 -12.49 0.41
N VAL A 14 8.64 -11.55 0.66
CA VAL A 14 8.81 -10.13 0.30
C VAL A 14 8.79 -9.31 1.58
N GLU A 15 9.84 -8.51 1.78
CA GLU A 15 9.85 -7.49 2.83
C GLU A 15 8.99 -6.29 2.39
N VAL A 16 8.11 -5.83 3.28
CA VAL A 16 7.12 -4.80 2.93
C VAL A 16 7.28 -3.57 3.80
N LEU A 17 7.59 -2.45 3.15
CA LEU A 17 7.60 -1.12 3.76
C LEU A 17 6.40 -0.32 3.23
N SER A 18 5.77 0.47 4.11
CA SER A 18 4.67 1.38 3.75
C SER A 18 4.85 2.71 4.44
N ALA A 19 4.69 3.82 3.74
CA ALA A 19 4.77 5.15 4.33
C ALA A 19 3.95 6.16 3.50
N GLY A 20 3.64 7.31 4.10
CA GLY A 20 2.96 8.42 3.42
C GLY A 20 3.81 9.69 3.43
N SER A 21 3.64 10.56 2.43
CA SER A 21 4.28 11.89 2.38
C SER A 21 3.73 12.84 3.44
N ALA A 22 2.45 12.71 3.76
CA ALA A 22 1.77 13.42 4.84
C ALA A 22 0.92 12.41 5.65
N PRO A 23 1.54 11.65 6.58
CA PRO A 23 0.81 10.65 7.36
C PRO A 23 -0.24 11.33 8.24
N LYS A 24 -1.44 10.74 8.30
CA LYS A 24 -2.50 11.14 9.24
C LYS A 24 -2.26 10.51 10.61
N ASP A 25 -2.96 10.99 11.63
CA ASP A 25 -2.82 10.47 13.00
C ASP A 25 -3.33 9.04 13.19
N SER A 26 -4.18 8.55 12.27
CA SER A 26 -4.78 7.23 12.35
C SER A 26 -5.07 6.64 10.97
N ILE A 27 -5.23 5.32 10.91
CA ILE A 27 -5.70 4.61 9.72
C ILE A 27 -7.16 4.99 9.45
N ASN A 28 -7.52 5.13 8.17
CA ASN A 28 -8.91 5.25 7.74
C ASN A 28 -9.76 4.09 8.31
N PRO A 29 -10.74 4.35 9.20
CA PRO A 29 -11.57 3.30 9.80
C PRO A 29 -12.37 2.50 8.77
N ILE A 30 -12.76 3.10 7.65
CA ILE A 30 -13.49 2.40 6.58
C ILE A 30 -12.57 1.39 5.88
N ALA A 31 -11.29 1.72 5.69
CA ALA A 31 -10.31 0.76 5.18
C ALA A 31 -10.06 -0.38 6.18
N VAL A 32 -10.07 -0.10 7.48
CA VAL A 32 -10.00 -1.14 8.53
C VAL A 32 -11.19 -2.09 8.41
N LEU A 33 -12.41 -1.57 8.30
CA LEU A 33 -13.62 -2.37 8.12
C LEU A 33 -13.54 -3.22 6.84
N ALA A 34 -13.17 -2.62 5.71
CA ALA A 34 -13.08 -3.32 4.42
C ALA A 34 -12.04 -4.46 4.43
N MET A 35 -10.90 -4.28 5.11
CA MET A 35 -9.90 -5.35 5.21
C MET A 35 -10.32 -6.44 6.21
N ASN A 36 -10.99 -6.08 7.30
CA ASN A 36 -11.51 -7.05 8.27
C ASN A 36 -12.57 -7.99 7.67
N GLU A 37 -13.37 -7.54 6.70
CA GLU A 37 -14.34 -8.39 5.97
C GLU A 37 -13.70 -9.60 5.29
N ILE A 38 -12.42 -9.48 4.91
CA ILE A 38 -11.66 -10.55 4.26
C ILE A 38 -10.63 -11.19 5.20
N GLY A 39 -10.75 -10.93 6.51
CA GLY A 39 -9.92 -11.55 7.54
C GLY A 39 -8.55 -10.89 7.76
N ILE A 40 -8.30 -9.70 7.23
CA ILE A 40 -7.02 -8.99 7.37
C ILE A 40 -7.20 -7.78 8.29
N ASP A 41 -6.69 -7.88 9.53
CA ASP A 41 -6.74 -6.77 10.48
C ASP A 41 -5.58 -5.81 10.26
N ILE A 42 -5.89 -4.62 9.70
CA ILE A 42 -4.91 -3.55 9.56
C ILE A 42 -4.96 -2.53 10.71
N SER A 43 -5.88 -2.66 11.69
CA SER A 43 -6.16 -1.63 12.71
C SER A 43 -4.96 -1.28 13.59
N ARG A 44 -3.99 -2.19 13.70
CA ARG A 44 -2.77 -2.03 14.51
C ARG A 44 -1.64 -1.33 13.76
N ASN A 45 -1.81 -1.03 12.48
CA ASN A 45 -0.78 -0.33 11.72
C ASN A 45 -0.71 1.15 12.12
N THR A 46 0.50 1.70 12.14
CA THR A 46 0.70 3.12 12.44
C THR A 46 1.11 3.84 11.16
N PRO A 47 0.39 4.90 10.75
CA PRO A 47 0.86 5.76 9.68
C PRO A 47 2.26 6.29 10.01
N LYS A 48 3.19 6.15 9.06
CA LYS A 48 4.58 6.56 9.20
C LYS A 48 4.98 7.46 8.05
N ILE A 49 5.88 8.39 8.34
CA ILE A 49 6.44 9.32 7.36
C ILE A 49 7.33 8.57 6.37
N LEU A 50 7.27 8.96 5.10
CA LEU A 50 8.19 8.49 4.08
C LEU A 50 9.60 8.99 4.38
N THR A 51 10.54 8.07 4.54
CA THR A 51 11.96 8.38 4.69
C THR A 51 12.73 8.03 3.42
N ASN A 52 13.84 8.72 3.19
CA ASN A 52 14.72 8.43 2.05
C ASN A 52 15.30 7.02 2.14
N GLU A 53 15.61 6.57 3.36
CA GLU A 53 16.14 5.24 3.66
C GLU A 53 15.16 4.15 3.23
N ALA A 54 13.86 4.30 3.53
CA ALA A 54 12.85 3.31 3.12
C ALA A 54 12.81 3.14 1.59
N VAL A 55 12.98 4.22 0.82
CA VAL A 55 13.04 4.14 -0.65
C VAL A 55 14.36 3.52 -1.11
N LYS A 56 15.49 3.86 -0.46
CA LYS A 56 16.82 3.29 -0.77
C LYS A 56 16.92 1.80 -0.48
N ASP A 57 16.21 1.30 0.51
CA ASP A 57 16.24 -0.11 0.90
C ASP A 57 15.28 -0.98 0.06
N SER A 58 14.36 -0.35 -0.68
CA SER A 58 13.36 -1.07 -1.49
C SER A 58 13.85 -1.35 -2.92
N ASP A 59 13.65 -2.56 -3.44
CA ASP A 59 13.93 -2.86 -4.86
C ASP A 59 12.83 -2.35 -5.80
N VAL A 60 11.59 -2.33 -5.30
CA VAL A 60 10.40 -1.85 -6.01
C VAL A 60 9.67 -0.82 -5.14
N VAL A 61 9.33 0.31 -5.74
CA VAL A 61 8.64 1.43 -5.08
C VAL A 61 7.32 1.69 -5.80
N ILE A 62 6.22 1.55 -5.08
CA ILE A 62 4.86 1.75 -5.61
C ILE A 62 4.28 3.06 -5.08
N THR A 63 3.90 3.97 -5.97
CA THR A 63 3.17 5.20 -5.63
C THR A 63 1.67 5.00 -5.84
N MET A 64 0.85 5.55 -4.94
CA MET A 64 -0.61 5.46 -4.99
C MET A 64 -1.22 6.85 -4.70
N GLY A 65 -0.92 7.82 -5.55
CA GLY A 65 -1.48 9.19 -5.44
C GLY A 65 -0.66 10.20 -4.64
N CYS A 66 0.59 9.88 -4.23
CA CYS A 66 1.50 10.85 -3.61
C CYS A 66 2.26 11.75 -4.62
N GLY A 67 2.10 11.51 -5.93
CA GLY A 67 2.74 12.26 -7.01
C GLY A 67 4.28 12.22 -6.93
N ASP A 68 4.92 13.33 -7.31
CA ASP A 68 6.39 13.51 -7.39
C ASP A 68 7.09 13.65 -6.02
N THR A 69 6.39 13.39 -4.92
CA THR A 69 6.95 13.56 -3.56
C THR A 69 7.96 12.46 -3.21
N CYS A 70 7.94 11.34 -3.94
CA CYS A 70 8.89 10.25 -3.72
C CYS A 70 10.26 10.57 -4.34
N PRO A 71 11.36 10.55 -3.56
CA PRO A 71 12.70 10.75 -4.10
C PRO A 71 13.05 9.63 -5.09
N PHE A 72 13.62 10.01 -6.24
CA PHE A 72 14.07 9.05 -7.24
C PHE A 72 15.50 8.58 -6.96
N TYR A 73 15.66 7.27 -6.87
CA TYR A 73 16.96 6.59 -6.80
C TYR A 73 17.11 5.60 -7.96
N PRO A 74 18.21 5.64 -8.73
CA PRO A 74 18.43 4.75 -9.86
C PRO A 74 18.61 3.29 -9.43
N GLY A 75 18.34 2.36 -10.34
CA GLY A 75 18.49 0.91 -10.11
C GLY A 75 17.31 0.23 -9.41
N LYS A 76 16.18 0.93 -9.30
CA LYS A 76 14.94 0.43 -8.67
C LYS A 76 13.78 0.47 -9.67
N ARG A 77 12.82 -0.44 -9.52
CA ARG A 77 11.56 -0.41 -10.28
C ARG A 77 10.60 0.56 -9.58
N TYR A 78 10.05 1.50 -10.34
CA TYR A 78 9.00 2.40 -9.86
C TYR A 78 7.73 2.12 -10.64
N GLU A 79 6.61 2.01 -9.92
CA GLU A 79 5.29 1.96 -10.53
C GLU A 79 4.38 2.99 -9.90
N ASP A 80 3.56 3.63 -10.74
CA ASP A 80 2.49 4.49 -10.29
C ASP A 80 1.15 3.80 -10.48
N TRP A 81 0.51 3.46 -9.36
CA TRP A 81 -0.81 2.86 -9.34
C TRP A 81 -1.86 3.96 -9.21
N VAL A 82 -2.41 4.37 -10.35
CA VAL A 82 -3.58 5.26 -10.40
C VAL A 82 -4.78 4.53 -9.82
N LEU A 83 -5.21 4.99 -8.64
CA LEU A 83 -6.29 4.45 -7.82
C LEU A 83 -7.10 5.61 -7.22
N ASP A 84 -8.38 5.37 -6.97
CA ASP A 84 -9.20 6.34 -6.23
C ASP A 84 -8.78 6.42 -4.75
N ASP A 85 -8.87 7.61 -4.15
CA ASP A 85 -8.56 7.81 -2.73
C ASP A 85 -9.73 7.32 -1.86
N PRO A 86 -9.52 6.34 -0.95
CA PRO A 86 -10.56 5.87 -0.03
C PRO A 86 -10.94 6.90 1.04
N ALA A 87 -10.21 8.00 1.21
CA ALA A 87 -10.50 9.01 2.21
C ALA A 87 -11.85 9.70 1.94
N GLY A 88 -12.72 9.70 2.95
CA GLY A 88 -14.04 10.33 2.86
C GLY A 88 -15.07 9.55 2.04
N GLN A 89 -14.70 8.39 1.49
CA GLN A 89 -15.62 7.52 0.75
C GLN A 89 -16.36 6.55 1.67
N ASP A 90 -17.47 6.01 1.17
CA ASP A 90 -18.25 4.98 1.85
C ASP A 90 -17.61 3.58 1.72
N ILE A 91 -18.13 2.62 2.48
CA ILE A 91 -17.61 1.25 2.48
C ILE A 91 -17.73 0.56 1.12
N ALA A 92 -18.73 0.88 0.30
CA ALA A 92 -18.93 0.25 -0.99
C ALA A 92 -17.83 0.65 -1.97
N ALA A 93 -17.51 1.95 -2.03
CA ALA A 93 -16.41 2.45 -2.85
C ALA A 93 -15.04 1.95 -2.34
N VAL A 94 -14.82 1.95 -1.03
CA VAL A 94 -13.56 1.43 -0.45
C VAL A 94 -13.36 -0.06 -0.73
N ARG A 95 -14.41 -0.88 -0.83
CA ARG A 95 -14.30 -2.29 -1.26
C ARG A 95 -13.82 -2.41 -2.70
N VAL A 96 -14.31 -1.57 -3.61
CA VAL A 96 -13.83 -1.55 -5.02
C VAL A 96 -12.34 -1.21 -5.06
N ILE A 97 -11.92 -0.19 -4.33
CA ILE A 97 -10.50 0.19 -4.22
C ILE A 97 -9.67 -0.95 -3.62
N ARG A 98 -10.14 -1.57 -2.54
CA ARG A 98 -9.48 -2.73 -1.90
C ARG A 98 -9.25 -3.86 -2.91
N ASP A 99 -10.26 -4.21 -3.67
CA ASP A 99 -10.22 -5.36 -4.58
C ASP A 99 -9.31 -5.07 -5.80
N GLU A 100 -9.31 -3.84 -6.30
CA GLU A 100 -8.35 -3.41 -7.34
C GLU A 100 -6.90 -3.43 -6.81
N ILE A 101 -6.67 -2.93 -5.58
CA ILE A 101 -5.34 -3.02 -4.94
C ILE A 101 -4.91 -4.49 -4.82
N LYS A 102 -5.81 -5.39 -4.40
CA LYS A 102 -5.50 -6.81 -4.27
C LYS A 102 -5.02 -7.39 -5.60
N LYS A 103 -5.74 -7.13 -6.68
CA LYS A 103 -5.37 -7.61 -8.03
C LYS A 103 -3.99 -7.13 -8.45
N ARG A 104 -3.68 -5.85 -8.25
CA ARG A 104 -2.36 -5.29 -8.58
C ARG A 104 -1.24 -5.88 -7.73
N VAL A 105 -1.49 -6.14 -6.45
CA VAL A 105 -0.55 -6.84 -5.58
C VAL A 105 -0.31 -8.28 -6.05
N GLU A 106 -1.35 -9.00 -6.44
CA GLU A 106 -1.22 -10.37 -6.97
C GLU A 106 -0.41 -10.39 -8.27
N ASP A 107 -0.61 -9.43 -9.16
CA ASP A 107 0.15 -9.32 -10.41
C ASP A 107 1.62 -8.93 -10.15
N LEU A 108 1.87 -7.96 -9.26
CA LEU A 108 3.23 -7.62 -8.84
C LEU A 108 3.94 -8.80 -8.19
N LEU A 109 3.24 -9.57 -7.34
CA LEU A 109 3.84 -10.71 -6.67
C LEU A 109 4.27 -11.80 -7.67
N LYS A 110 3.48 -12.08 -8.73
CA LYS A 110 3.86 -13.02 -9.80
C LYS A 110 5.12 -12.59 -10.55
N ASP A 111 5.37 -11.29 -10.66
CA ASP A 111 6.58 -10.77 -11.29
C ASP A 111 7.82 -10.92 -10.37
N LEU A 112 7.61 -10.92 -9.06
CA LEU A 112 8.69 -10.92 -8.06
C LEU A 112 9.17 -12.32 -7.68
N ILE A 113 8.28 -13.33 -7.69
CA ILE A 113 8.57 -14.70 -7.22
C ILE A 113 7.96 -15.79 -8.12
#